data_AF-A0A9D6E0T8-F1
#
_entry.id   AF-A0A9D6E0T8-F1
#
_cell.length_a   1.000
_cell.length_b   1.000
_cell.length_c   1.000
_cell.angle_alpha   90.00
_cell.angle_beta   90.00
_cell.angle_gamma   90.00
#
_symmetry.space_group_name_H-M   'P 1'
#
loop_
_entity.id
_entity.type
_entity.pdbx_description
1 polymer ?
#
loop_
_entity_poly.entity_id
_entity_poly.type
_entity_poly.pdbx_seq_one_letter_code
_entity_poly.pdbx_strand_id
1 'polypeptide(L)'
;MIDPERLKRLLMPGASLRDDDDKETKQESARRSRSADQSSGTDDRQESMIFVAVANRENYLICKERKIYAAKNPSLLARVKAGDTIVFYISKYGQFAGVYRVTKPVYQAHAHLFDSALYRYFIEIIPVIELPENKWLNLAEVAKNLRMVKDKHIPPGKYFQATIRSLDEADYEYLSSAMSKAMKMSSKFSAAGSRLQEGNDDT
;
A
#
# COMPACT_ATOMS: atom_id res chain seq x y z
N MET A 1 22.17 -43.59 4.15
CA MET A 1 23.54 -43.82 4.66
C MET A 1 24.46 -42.86 3.94
N ILE A 2 25.14 -41.98 4.67
CA ILE A 2 26.02 -40.96 4.10
C ILE A 2 27.39 -41.60 3.90
N ASP A 3 27.95 -41.41 2.71
CA ASP A 3 29.24 -41.95 2.27
C ASP A 3 30.40 -41.43 3.17
N PRO A 4 31.15 -42.30 3.86
CA PRO A 4 32.22 -41.91 4.78
C PRO A 4 33.42 -41.22 4.09
N GLU A 5 33.56 -41.31 2.76
CA GLU A 5 34.60 -40.58 2.02
C GLU A 5 34.29 -39.08 1.86
N ARG A 6 33.01 -38.68 1.96
CA ARG A 6 32.59 -37.28 1.80
C ARG A 6 32.88 -36.41 3.03
N LEU A 7 33.19 -37.00 4.18
CA LEU A 7 33.49 -36.30 5.43
C LEU A 7 34.97 -35.92 5.57
N LYS A 8 35.88 -36.49 4.76
CA LYS A 8 37.33 -36.19 4.82
C LYS A 8 37.76 -34.90 4.11
N ARG A 9 36.87 -34.25 3.35
CA ARG A 9 37.18 -33.00 2.62
C ARG A 9 36.87 -31.71 3.40
N LEU A 10 36.39 -31.78 4.64
CA LEU A 10 36.01 -30.60 5.43
C LEU A 10 36.98 -30.23 6.57
N LEU A 11 38.14 -30.90 6.67
CA LEU A 11 39.12 -30.69 7.75
C LEU A 11 40.54 -30.47 7.21
N MET A 12 40.72 -29.37 6.47
CA MET A 12 42.05 -28.81 6.20
C MET A 12 42.03 -27.29 6.49
N PRO A 13 42.54 -26.86 7.65
CA PRO A 13 42.87 -25.46 7.92
C PRO A 13 44.35 -25.19 7.57
N GLY A 14 44.64 -24.12 6.83
CA GLY A 14 45.99 -23.56 6.82
C GLY A 14 46.42 -22.83 5.55
N ALA A 15 46.95 -21.62 5.80
CA ALA A 15 47.85 -20.79 4.98
C ALA A 15 47.24 -20.09 3.75
N SER A 16 47.48 -18.79 3.51
CA SER A 16 48.69 -18.03 3.81
C SER A 16 48.41 -16.53 3.97
N LEU A 17 49.08 -15.95 4.95
CA LEU A 17 49.47 -14.55 5.05
C LEU A 17 50.15 -14.06 3.75
N ARG A 18 49.83 -12.84 3.34
CA ARG A 18 50.78 -11.89 2.74
C ARG A 18 50.41 -10.48 3.19
N ASP A 19 51.30 -9.93 4.00
CA ASP A 19 51.45 -8.52 4.31
C ASP A 19 52.11 -7.76 3.14
N ASP A 20 52.08 -6.43 3.27
CA ASP A 20 52.89 -5.40 2.61
C ASP A 20 52.56 -5.02 1.15
N ASP A 21 52.00 -3.82 0.99
CA ASP A 21 52.81 -2.68 0.50
C ASP A 21 52.02 -1.35 0.53
N ASP A 22 52.45 -0.48 1.45
CA ASP A 22 52.18 0.95 1.46
C ASP A 22 52.94 1.65 0.34
N LYS A 23 52.24 2.44 -0.50
CA LYS A 23 52.82 3.63 -1.15
C LYS A 23 51.82 4.79 -1.25
N GLU A 24 51.96 5.70 -0.30
CA GLU A 24 51.78 7.14 -0.46
C GLU A 24 52.39 7.66 -1.77
N THR A 25 51.73 8.61 -2.45
CA THR A 25 52.26 9.98 -2.73
C THR A 25 51.44 10.69 -3.82
N LYS A 26 50.76 11.76 -3.40
CA LYS A 26 50.52 13.06 -4.07
C LYS A 26 50.42 13.09 -5.61
N GLN A 27 49.23 13.42 -6.11
CA GLN A 27 49.08 14.41 -7.20
C GLN A 27 47.66 14.99 -7.22
N GLU A 28 47.37 15.80 -6.20
CA GLU A 28 46.33 16.81 -6.27
C GLU A 28 46.99 18.10 -6.73
N SER A 29 46.65 18.56 -7.94
CA SER A 29 46.37 19.96 -8.28
C SER A 29 46.47 20.21 -9.79
N ALA A 30 45.41 20.82 -10.30
CA ALA A 30 45.34 21.56 -11.55
C ALA A 30 45.37 20.74 -12.85
N ARG A 31 44.18 20.43 -13.37
CA ARG A 31 43.71 20.95 -14.67
C ARG A 31 42.31 20.44 -15.01
N ARG A 32 41.46 21.39 -15.45
CA ARG A 32 40.20 21.24 -16.18
C ARG A 32 38.92 21.25 -15.33
N SER A 33 38.71 22.41 -14.72
CA SER A 33 37.43 23.13 -14.83
C SER A 33 37.10 23.32 -16.33
N ARG A 34 36.30 22.41 -16.89
CA ARG A 34 35.52 22.55 -18.13
C ARG A 34 34.22 21.77 -17.86
N SER A 35 33.20 22.49 -17.43
CA SER A 35 32.10 22.94 -18.29
C SER A 35 31.02 21.87 -18.39
N ALA A 36 29.89 22.17 -17.77
CA ALA A 36 28.56 21.74 -18.15
C ALA A 36 28.43 20.22 -18.39
N ASP A 37 28.19 19.47 -17.32
CA ASP A 37 27.33 18.31 -17.49
C ASP A 37 25.95 18.66 -16.97
N GLN A 38 25.03 18.71 -17.92
CA GLN A 38 23.62 18.92 -17.72
C GLN A 38 23.13 17.76 -16.85
N SER A 39 22.97 18.00 -15.54
CA SER A 39 22.01 17.23 -14.76
C SER A 39 20.63 17.64 -15.27
N SER A 40 20.25 17.11 -16.44
CA SER A 40 18.87 16.91 -16.80
C SER A 40 18.32 16.01 -15.70
N GLY A 41 17.82 16.62 -14.64
CA GLY A 41 16.86 15.97 -13.75
C GLY A 41 15.68 15.64 -14.64
N THR A 42 15.75 14.49 -15.29
CA THR A 42 14.57 13.74 -15.65
C THR A 42 13.85 13.59 -14.33
N ASP A 43 12.87 14.47 -14.15
CA ASP A 43 11.76 14.32 -13.23
C ASP A 43 11.13 12.98 -13.60
N ASP A 44 11.78 11.89 -13.17
CA ASP A 44 11.28 10.52 -13.18
C ASP A 44 10.12 10.55 -12.18
N ARG A 45 9.03 11.22 -12.58
CA ARG A 45 7.72 11.06 -11.99
C ARG A 45 7.33 9.65 -12.32
N GLN A 46 7.83 8.74 -11.50
CA GLN A 46 7.51 7.34 -11.58
C GLN A 46 5.99 7.26 -11.48
N GLU A 47 5.34 6.94 -12.61
CA GLU A 47 3.89 6.94 -12.73
C GLU A 47 3.34 6.05 -11.61
N SER A 48 2.64 6.67 -10.67
CA SER A 48 2.07 5.98 -9.53
C SER A 48 0.80 5.27 -9.99
N MET A 49 0.72 3.96 -9.74
CA MET A 49 -0.43 3.16 -10.10
C MET A 49 -1.50 3.22 -9.01
N ILE A 50 -2.75 3.04 -9.42
CA ILE A 50 -3.89 3.01 -8.51
C ILE A 50 -4.49 1.61 -8.54
N PHE A 51 -4.73 1.05 -7.36
CA PHE A 51 -5.28 -0.29 -7.18
C PHE A 51 -6.54 -0.25 -6.32
N VAL A 52 -7.48 -1.15 -6.60
CA VAL A 52 -8.52 -1.54 -5.66
C VAL A 52 -8.09 -2.84 -4.99
N ALA A 53 -8.01 -2.82 -3.66
CA ALA A 53 -7.73 -4.01 -2.85
C ALA A 53 -9.02 -4.50 -2.19
N VAL A 54 -9.31 -5.78 -2.38
CA VAL A 54 -10.53 -6.43 -1.89
C VAL A 54 -10.23 -7.14 -0.59
N ALA A 55 -10.94 -6.74 0.47
CA ALA A 55 -10.80 -7.31 1.80
C ALA A 55 -12.16 -7.66 2.40
N ASN A 56 -12.17 -8.51 3.43
CA ASN A 56 -13.30 -8.57 4.35
C ASN A 56 -13.12 -7.48 5.43
N ARG A 57 -14.14 -7.29 6.28
CA ARG A 57 -14.12 -6.26 7.33
C ARG A 57 -12.96 -6.45 8.31
N GLU A 58 -12.77 -7.66 8.83
CA GLU A 58 -11.73 -7.97 9.82
C GLU A 58 -10.31 -7.69 9.29
N ASN A 59 -10.00 -8.19 8.09
CA ASN A 59 -8.70 -7.96 7.46
C ASN A 59 -8.49 -6.48 7.15
N TYR A 60 -9.53 -5.73 6.75
CA TYR A 60 -9.41 -4.29 6.55
C TYR A 60 -9.06 -3.57 7.86
N LEU A 61 -9.70 -3.92 8.97
CA LEU A 61 -9.40 -3.31 10.27
C LEU A 61 -7.97 -3.61 10.72
N ILE A 62 -7.48 -4.83 10.50
CA ILE A 62 -6.07 -5.19 10.72
C ILE A 62 -5.15 -4.35 9.84
N CYS A 63 -5.45 -4.22 8.54
CA CYS A 63 -4.66 -3.42 7.61
C CYS A 63 -4.59 -1.94 8.03
N LYS A 64 -5.74 -1.38 8.44
CA LYS A 64 -5.88 -0.02 8.93
C LYS A 64 -5.05 0.22 10.19
N GLU A 65 -5.12 -0.68 11.16
CA GLU A 65 -4.43 -0.55 12.44
C GLU A 65 -2.91 -0.75 12.28
N ARG A 66 -2.52 -1.81 11.58
CA ARG A 66 -1.11 -2.19 11.40
C ARG A 66 -0.40 -1.43 10.29
N LYS A 67 -1.12 -0.60 9.52
CA LYS A 67 -0.58 0.16 8.38
C LYS A 67 0.11 -0.73 7.34
N ILE A 68 -0.50 -1.89 7.09
CA ILE A 68 0.05 -2.94 6.24
C ILE A 68 -1.08 -3.50 5.36
N TYR A 69 -0.77 -3.87 4.12
CA TYR A 69 -1.61 -4.75 3.31
C TYR A 69 -0.84 -6.02 2.96
N ALA A 70 -1.55 -7.16 2.92
CA ALA A 70 -0.90 -8.45 2.73
C ALA A 70 -1.59 -9.32 1.68
N ALA A 71 -0.78 -10.09 0.94
CA ALA A 71 -1.23 -11.04 -0.07
C ALA A 71 -0.59 -12.42 0.13
N LYS A 72 -1.30 -13.45 -0.32
CA LYS A 72 -0.84 -14.85 -0.26
C LYS A 72 0.26 -15.13 -1.29
N ASN A 73 0.14 -14.51 -2.47
CA ASN A 73 1.03 -14.71 -3.60
C ASN A 73 1.76 -13.41 -3.94
N PRO A 74 3.07 -13.47 -4.27
CA PRO A 74 3.83 -12.26 -4.59
C PRO A 74 3.37 -11.63 -5.90
N SER A 75 2.88 -12.44 -6.85
CA SER A 75 2.39 -11.99 -8.15
C SER A 75 1.26 -10.96 -8.06
N LEU A 76 0.45 -11.01 -6.98
CA LEU A 76 -0.61 -10.05 -6.74
C LEU A 76 -0.06 -8.65 -6.39
N LEU A 77 1.12 -8.59 -5.78
CA LEU A 77 1.77 -7.36 -5.35
C LEU A 77 2.99 -6.99 -6.21
N ALA A 78 3.33 -7.81 -7.20
CA ALA A 78 4.56 -7.65 -7.99
C ALA A 78 4.66 -6.30 -8.72
N ARG A 79 3.51 -5.69 -9.02
CA ARG A 79 3.43 -4.37 -9.67
C ARG A 79 3.36 -3.20 -8.70
N VAL A 80 3.20 -3.46 -7.41
CA VAL A 80 3.01 -2.43 -6.39
C VAL A 80 4.37 -1.86 -5.95
N LYS A 81 4.48 -0.54 -5.98
CA LYS A 81 5.67 0.24 -5.64
C LYS A 81 5.33 1.29 -4.57
N ALA A 82 6.38 1.85 -3.95
CA ALA A 82 6.19 3.03 -3.11
C ALA A 82 5.65 4.20 -3.95
N GLY A 83 4.69 4.94 -3.39
CA GLY A 83 3.97 6.00 -4.10
C GLY A 83 2.61 5.57 -4.68
N ASP A 84 2.42 4.28 -4.94
CA ASP A 84 1.15 3.75 -5.45
C ASP A 84 -0.01 3.97 -4.48
N THR A 85 -1.22 3.96 -5.01
CA THR A 85 -2.45 4.17 -4.24
C THR A 85 -3.28 2.90 -4.14
N ILE A 86 -3.82 2.64 -2.96
CA ILE A 86 -4.73 1.52 -2.68
C ILE A 86 -6.06 2.05 -2.19
N VAL A 87 -7.13 1.67 -2.89
CA VAL A 87 -8.52 1.90 -2.50
C VAL A 87 -9.07 0.60 -1.92
N PHE A 88 -9.48 0.60 -0.65
CA PHE A 88 -10.04 -0.59 -0.02
C PHE A 88 -11.52 -0.76 -0.34
N TYR A 89 -11.86 -1.95 -0.87
CA TYR A 89 -13.22 -2.41 -1.09
C TYR A 89 -13.53 -3.61 -0.18
N ILE A 90 -14.65 -3.52 0.55
CA ILE A 90 -15.09 -4.52 1.52
C ILE A 90 -16.13 -5.42 0.88
N SER A 91 -15.72 -6.61 0.46
CA SER A 91 -16.47 -7.47 -0.45
C SER A 91 -17.86 -7.87 0.04
N LYS A 92 -17.96 -8.32 1.30
CA LYS A 92 -19.24 -8.79 1.90
C LYS A 92 -20.27 -7.68 2.05
N TYR A 93 -19.81 -6.44 2.24
CA TYR A 93 -20.67 -5.29 2.45
C TYR A 93 -20.93 -4.51 1.16
N GLY A 94 -20.10 -4.70 0.14
CA GLY A 94 -20.20 -3.93 -1.09
C GLY A 94 -19.89 -2.46 -0.88
N GLN A 95 -18.88 -2.14 -0.06
CA GLN A 95 -18.58 -0.75 0.30
C GLN A 95 -17.09 -0.44 0.14
N PHE A 96 -16.76 0.83 -0.12
CA PHE A 96 -15.39 1.31 -0.09
C PHE A 96 -15.09 2.02 1.24
N ALA A 97 -13.96 1.67 1.84
CA ALA A 97 -13.63 2.04 3.21
C ALA A 97 -12.54 3.12 3.33
N GLY A 98 -11.68 3.28 2.33
CA GLY A 98 -10.65 4.32 2.35
C GLY A 98 -9.62 4.21 1.24
N VAL A 99 -8.77 5.23 1.18
CA VAL A 99 -7.65 5.40 0.26
C VAL A 99 -6.36 5.46 1.06
N TYR A 100 -5.36 4.72 0.63
CA TYR A 100 -4.06 4.62 1.27
C TYR A 100 -2.95 4.78 0.25
N ARG A 101 -1.81 5.34 0.67
CA ARG A 101 -0.59 5.42 -0.14
C ARG A 101 0.39 4.35 0.32
N VAL A 102 1.00 3.65 -0.63
CA VAL A 102 2.08 2.70 -0.37
C VAL A 102 3.34 3.47 -0.02
N THR A 103 3.95 3.13 1.12
CA THR A 103 5.20 3.72 1.60
C THR A 103 6.39 2.81 1.39
N LYS A 104 6.16 1.50 1.45
CA LYS A 104 7.18 0.48 1.22
C LYS A 104 6.67 -0.58 0.24
N PRO A 105 7.46 -0.93 -0.79
CA PRO A 105 7.09 -1.95 -1.76
C PRO A 105 7.06 -3.34 -1.12
N VAL A 106 6.71 -4.35 -1.92
CA VAL A 106 6.50 -5.71 -1.43
C VAL A 106 7.73 -6.26 -0.71
N TYR A 107 7.52 -6.79 0.49
CA TYR A 107 8.52 -7.54 1.25
C TYR A 107 7.92 -8.82 1.80
N GLN A 108 8.76 -9.82 2.03
CA GLN A 108 8.33 -11.08 2.62
C GLN A 108 8.52 -11.03 4.14
N ALA A 109 7.51 -11.45 4.89
CA ALA A 109 7.62 -11.66 6.33
C ALA A 109 6.83 -12.90 6.76
N HIS A 110 7.12 -13.41 7.94
CA HIS A 110 6.43 -14.54 8.55
C HIS A 110 5.72 -14.04 9.82
N ALA A 111 4.63 -13.30 9.63
CA ALA A 111 3.83 -12.73 10.72
C ALA A 111 2.39 -13.26 10.65
N HIS A 112 1.90 -13.80 11.77
CA HIS A 112 0.52 -14.24 11.93
C HIS A 112 -0.37 -13.03 12.30
N LEU A 113 -0.61 -12.15 11.33
CA LEU A 113 -1.44 -10.95 11.53
C LEU A 113 -2.92 -11.19 11.20
N PHE A 114 -3.23 -12.22 10.43
CA PHE A 114 -4.59 -12.51 9.96
C PHE A 114 -4.97 -13.93 10.34
N ASP A 115 -6.09 -14.08 11.06
CA ASP A 115 -6.49 -15.34 11.70
C ASP A 115 -6.78 -16.48 10.70
N SER A 116 -7.19 -16.12 9.48
CA SER A 116 -7.74 -17.07 8.50
C SER A 116 -6.77 -17.50 7.40
N ALA A 117 -5.60 -16.86 7.27
CA ALA A 117 -4.73 -17.09 6.14
C ALA A 117 -3.26 -16.73 6.40
N LEU A 118 -2.37 -17.60 5.91
CA LEU A 118 -0.95 -17.35 5.88
C LEU A 118 -0.61 -16.36 4.76
N TYR A 119 -0.68 -15.07 5.07
CA TYR A 119 -0.16 -14.02 4.20
C TYR A 119 1.34 -13.86 4.46
N ARG A 120 2.14 -13.92 3.39
CA ARG A 120 3.61 -13.85 3.48
C ARG A 120 4.20 -12.60 2.82
N TYR A 121 3.43 -11.94 1.96
CA TYR A 121 3.89 -10.80 1.18
C TYR A 121 3.14 -9.56 1.64
N PHE A 122 3.89 -8.56 2.09
CA PHE A 122 3.39 -7.38 2.75
C PHE A 122 3.83 -6.12 2.01
N ILE A 123 3.04 -5.08 2.12
CA ILE A 123 3.41 -3.69 1.77
C ILE A 123 3.02 -2.79 2.93
N GLU A 124 3.78 -1.73 3.15
CA GLU A 124 3.44 -0.71 4.17
C GLU A 124 2.60 0.40 3.52
N ILE A 125 1.57 0.85 4.22
CA ILE A 125 0.57 1.78 3.71
C ILE A 125 0.24 2.86 4.74
N ILE A 126 -0.02 4.08 4.29
CA ILE A 126 -0.49 5.19 5.15
C ILE A 126 -1.84 5.71 4.65
N PRO A 127 -2.77 6.10 5.54
CA PRO A 127 -4.07 6.59 5.12
C PRO A 127 -3.94 7.95 4.41
N VAL A 128 -4.63 8.10 3.30
CA VAL A 128 -4.86 9.38 2.60
C VAL A 128 -6.29 9.85 2.87
N ILE A 129 -7.26 8.93 2.78
CA ILE A 129 -8.65 9.14 3.15
C ILE A 129 -9.10 7.91 3.94
N GLU A 130 -9.60 8.11 5.15
CA GLU A 130 -10.11 7.01 5.97
C GLU A 130 -11.55 7.30 6.38
N LEU A 131 -12.49 6.47 5.92
CA LEU A 131 -13.90 6.64 6.27
C LEU A 131 -14.22 5.89 7.57
N PRO A 132 -14.95 6.51 8.52
CA PRO A 132 -15.55 5.76 9.61
C PRO A 132 -16.54 4.73 9.04
N GLU A 133 -16.72 3.60 9.72
CA GLU A 133 -17.48 2.45 9.18
C GLU A 133 -18.92 2.80 8.77
N ASN A 134 -19.58 3.65 9.56
CA ASN A 134 -20.93 4.14 9.29
C ASN A 134 -21.03 5.10 8.08
N LYS A 135 -19.90 5.45 7.45
CA LYS A 135 -19.81 6.32 6.28
C LYS A 135 -19.11 5.63 5.11
N TRP A 136 -18.85 4.33 5.18
CA TRP A 136 -18.33 3.60 4.04
C TRP A 136 -19.23 3.76 2.82
N LEU A 137 -18.60 4.00 1.69
CA LEU A 137 -19.27 4.39 0.46
C LEU A 137 -19.88 3.16 -0.22
N ASN A 138 -21.20 3.12 -0.40
CA ASN A 138 -21.88 1.96 -0.97
C ASN A 138 -21.60 1.84 -2.47
N LEU A 139 -21.15 0.67 -2.92
CA LEU A 139 -20.89 0.37 -4.32
C LEU A 139 -22.12 0.62 -5.18
N ALA A 140 -23.33 0.31 -4.70
CA ALA A 140 -24.55 0.53 -5.46
C ALA A 140 -24.79 2.01 -5.82
N GLU A 141 -24.33 2.94 -4.98
CA GLU A 141 -24.46 4.39 -5.20
C GLU A 141 -23.46 4.91 -6.23
N VAL A 142 -22.24 4.36 -6.22
CA VAL A 142 -21.13 4.83 -7.06
C VAL A 142 -20.98 4.07 -8.37
N ALA A 143 -21.42 2.81 -8.44
CA ALA A 143 -21.15 1.91 -9.56
C ALA A 143 -21.59 2.47 -10.92
N LYS A 144 -22.67 3.27 -10.95
CA LYS A 144 -23.19 3.88 -12.19
C LYS A 144 -22.20 4.82 -12.88
N ASN A 145 -21.25 5.37 -12.12
CA ASN A 145 -20.26 6.34 -12.61
C ASN A 145 -18.85 5.75 -12.72
N LEU A 146 -18.66 4.49 -12.33
CA LEU A 146 -17.38 3.79 -12.46
C LEU A 146 -17.26 3.20 -13.87
N ARG A 147 -16.25 3.64 -14.64
CA ARG A 147 -15.89 3.10 -15.96
C ARG A 147 -15.53 1.63 -15.91
N MET A 148 -14.98 1.18 -14.77
CA MET A 148 -14.76 -0.23 -14.46
C MET A 148 -16.03 -1.10 -14.58
N VAL A 149 -17.21 -0.55 -14.26
CA VAL A 149 -18.50 -1.24 -14.28
C VAL A 149 -19.13 -1.02 -15.66
N LYS A 150 -18.72 -1.84 -16.62
CA LYS A 150 -19.09 -1.66 -18.03
C LYS A 150 -20.52 -2.08 -18.35
N ASP A 151 -20.99 -3.17 -17.76
CA ASP A 151 -22.30 -3.75 -18.03
C ASP A 151 -23.20 -3.61 -16.80
N LYS A 152 -24.36 -2.98 -17.01
CA LYS A 152 -25.36 -2.71 -15.97
C LYS A 152 -26.20 -3.95 -15.63
N HIS A 153 -26.17 -4.99 -16.47
CA HIS A 153 -26.83 -6.27 -16.21
C HIS A 153 -25.99 -7.19 -15.30
N ILE A 154 -24.69 -6.90 -15.18
CA ILE A 154 -23.80 -7.64 -14.29
C ILE A 154 -23.83 -6.98 -12.90
N PRO A 155 -24.07 -7.73 -11.81
CA PRO A 155 -24.00 -7.18 -10.46
C PRO A 155 -22.64 -6.51 -10.22
N PRO A 156 -22.60 -5.23 -9.79
CA PRO A 156 -21.35 -4.47 -9.70
C PRO A 156 -20.25 -5.16 -8.89
N GLY A 157 -20.63 -5.89 -7.83
CA GLY A 157 -19.69 -6.64 -6.99
C GLY A 157 -18.87 -7.69 -7.74
N LYS A 158 -19.35 -8.20 -8.89
CA LYS A 158 -18.59 -9.16 -9.72
C LYS A 158 -17.31 -8.56 -10.30
N TYR A 159 -17.29 -7.24 -10.53
CA TYR A 159 -16.08 -6.55 -10.96
C TYR A 159 -15.01 -6.48 -9.85
N PHE A 160 -15.35 -6.77 -8.61
CA PHE A 160 -14.45 -6.67 -7.45
C PHE A 160 -14.17 -8.04 -6.81
N GLN A 161 -14.11 -9.11 -7.60
CA GLN A 161 -13.81 -10.45 -7.11
C GLN A 161 -12.29 -10.73 -7.03
N ALA A 162 -11.48 -10.02 -7.81
CA ALA A 162 -10.03 -10.14 -7.74
C ALA A 162 -9.50 -9.50 -6.46
N THR A 163 -8.57 -10.18 -5.78
CA THR A 163 -7.96 -9.71 -4.51
C THR A 163 -7.38 -8.30 -4.63
N ILE A 164 -6.73 -8.01 -5.76
CA ILE A 164 -6.23 -6.67 -6.08
C ILE A 164 -6.28 -6.48 -7.60
N ARG A 165 -6.64 -5.28 -8.04
CA ARG A 165 -6.71 -4.93 -9.47
C ARG A 165 -6.37 -3.47 -9.69
N SER A 166 -5.83 -3.14 -10.87
CA SER A 166 -5.64 -1.76 -11.26
C SER A 166 -6.99 -1.03 -11.42
N LEU A 167 -6.99 0.23 -11.04
CA LEU A 167 -8.08 1.19 -11.17
C LEU A 167 -7.66 2.29 -12.13
N ASP A 168 -8.58 2.72 -13.00
CA ASP A 168 -8.36 3.86 -13.87
C ASP A 168 -8.33 5.16 -13.05
N GLU A 169 -7.57 6.15 -13.51
CA GLU A 169 -7.46 7.44 -12.82
C GLU A 169 -8.81 8.14 -12.69
N ALA A 170 -9.67 8.09 -13.70
CA ALA A 170 -10.99 8.71 -13.64
C ALA A 170 -11.90 8.04 -12.59
N ASP A 171 -11.82 6.71 -12.45
CA ASP A 171 -12.56 5.98 -11.41
C ASP A 171 -12.05 6.33 -10.02
N TYR A 172 -10.74 6.50 -9.87
CA TYR A 172 -10.11 6.93 -8.63
C TYR A 172 -10.50 8.36 -8.23
N GLU A 173 -10.44 9.32 -9.16
CA GLU A 173 -10.86 10.70 -8.92
C GLU A 173 -12.31 10.76 -8.46
N TYR A 174 -13.18 9.98 -9.11
CA TYR A 174 -14.59 9.88 -8.72
C TYR A 174 -14.76 9.31 -7.30
N LEU A 175 -14.11 8.18 -6.99
CA LEU A 175 -14.19 7.55 -5.68
C LEU A 175 -13.61 8.44 -4.58
N SER A 176 -12.42 8.98 -4.77
CA SER A 176 -11.75 9.86 -3.79
C SER A 176 -12.57 11.13 -3.53
N SER A 177 -13.19 11.72 -4.56
CA SER A 177 -14.12 12.84 -4.42
C SER A 177 -15.37 12.46 -3.61
N ALA A 178 -15.98 11.31 -3.92
CA ALA A 178 -17.15 10.81 -3.20
C ALA A 178 -16.85 10.52 -1.72
N MET A 179 -15.72 9.88 -1.42
CA MET A 179 -15.26 9.64 -0.04
C MET A 179 -14.99 10.95 0.71
N SER A 180 -14.32 11.91 0.05
CA SER A 180 -14.04 13.22 0.63
C SER A 180 -15.33 13.98 0.98
N LYS A 181 -16.38 13.84 0.15
CA LYS A 181 -17.72 14.39 0.45
C LYS A 181 -18.36 13.69 1.64
N ALA A 182 -18.30 12.36 1.71
CA ALA A 182 -18.83 11.59 2.83
C ALA A 182 -18.21 12.00 4.18
N MET A 183 -16.89 12.26 4.19
CA MET A 183 -16.17 12.84 5.35
C MET A 183 -16.71 14.20 5.76
N LYS A 184 -16.80 15.16 4.82
CA LYS A 184 -17.25 16.54 5.11
C LYS A 184 -18.69 16.61 5.65
N MET A 185 -19.56 15.72 5.19
CA MET A 185 -20.94 15.67 5.70
C MET A 185 -20.98 15.23 7.17
N SER A 186 -20.03 14.40 7.63
CA SER A 186 -19.97 13.96 9.03
C SER A 186 -19.65 15.11 9.99
N SER A 187 -18.74 16.00 9.60
CA SER A 187 -18.31 17.12 10.45
C SER A 187 -19.42 18.16 10.70
N LYS A 188 -20.34 18.35 9.74
CA LYS A 188 -21.44 19.33 9.89
C LYS A 188 -22.54 18.88 10.84
N PHE A 189 -22.82 17.58 10.94
CA PHE A 189 -23.84 17.07 11.86
C PHE A 189 -23.33 16.97 13.31
N SER A 190 -22.03 16.76 13.51
CA SER A 190 -21.44 16.78 14.86
C SER A 190 -21.46 18.16 15.51
N ALA A 191 -21.44 19.25 14.74
CA ALA A 191 -21.48 20.62 15.27
C ALA A 191 -22.91 21.08 15.65
N ALA A 192 -23.95 20.44 15.10
CA ALA A 192 -25.35 20.81 15.35
C ALA A 192 -25.96 20.10 16.57
N GLY A 193 -25.33 19.03 17.07
CA GLY A 193 -25.83 18.23 18.20
C GLY A 193 -25.52 18.81 19.59
N SER A 194 -24.63 19.79 19.70
CA SER A 194 -24.16 20.31 21.00
C SER A 194 -24.98 21.48 21.56
N ARG A 195 -26.16 21.78 21.02
CA ARG A 195 -26.94 23.00 21.36
C ARG A 195 -28.26 22.74 22.11
N LEU A 196 -28.46 21.55 22.69
CA LEU A 196 -29.72 21.16 23.35
C LEU A 196 -29.57 20.60 24.77
N GLN A 197 -28.51 20.97 25.51
CA GLN A 197 -28.41 20.65 26.94
C GLN A 197 -27.99 21.88 27.76
N GLU A 198 -28.81 22.92 27.76
CA GLU A 198 -28.83 23.92 28.84
C GLU A 198 -30.29 24.25 29.10
N GLY A 199 -30.77 23.94 30.30
CA GLY A 199 -32.11 24.30 30.76
C GLY A 199 -32.94 23.10 31.20
N ASN A 200 -32.64 22.60 32.41
CA ASN A 200 -33.63 22.08 33.35
C ASN A 200 -32.94 21.91 34.71
N ASP A 201 -32.68 23.05 35.36
CA ASP A 201 -32.63 23.14 36.82
C ASP A 201 -33.71 24.15 37.20
N ASP A 202 -34.73 23.67 37.91
CA ASP A 202 -35.50 24.38 38.95
C ASP A 202 -36.87 23.71 39.12
N THR A 203 -36.96 22.75 40.04
CA THR A 203 -38.08 22.65 41.00
C THR A 203 -37.69 21.83 42.22
#